data_AF-A0A2V8VHE2-F1
#
_entry.id   AF-A0A2V8VHE2-F1
#
_cell.length_a   1.000
_cell.length_b   1.000
_cell.length_c   1.000
_cell.angle_alpha   90.00
_cell.angle_beta   90.00
_cell.angle_gamma   90.00
#
_symmetry.space_group_name_H-M   'P 1'
#
loop_
_entity.id
_entity.type
_entity.pdbx_description
1 polymer ?
#
loop_
_entity_poly.entity_id
_entity_poly.type
_entity_poly.pdbx_seq_one_letter_code
_entity_poly.pdbx_strand_id
1 'polypeptide(L)'
;MTLESGVWVDPRKMMQAIRDAGFTPVPEDVRMTLTGILESRDGRWVLKLDRMKTLMELPCDDGRQDGPLARAPKENAGRVVEVRGRWIAEGPGALEVETISDAVADR
;
A
#
# COMPACT_ATOMS: atom_id res chain seq x y z
N MET A 1 -17.06 -18.72 -0.85
CA MET A 1 -15.76 -19.07 -0.25
C MET A 1 -15.39 -17.93 0.68
N THR A 2 -15.18 -18.18 1.98
CA THR A 2 -14.80 -17.14 2.94
C THR A 2 -13.31 -16.90 2.85
N LEU A 3 -12.91 -15.79 2.24
CA LEU A 3 -11.50 -15.40 2.16
C LEU A 3 -10.98 -15.08 3.58
N GLU A 4 -9.81 -15.62 3.95
CA GLU A 4 -9.20 -15.42 5.27
C GLU A 4 -8.86 -13.94 5.54
N SER A 5 -8.78 -13.54 6.82
CA SER A 5 -8.39 -12.18 7.21
C SER A 5 -6.96 -11.88 6.79
N GLY A 6 -6.73 -10.72 6.18
CA GLY A 6 -5.38 -10.27 5.79
C GLY A 6 -4.48 -10.09 7.01
N VAL A 7 -3.22 -10.51 6.89
CA VAL A 7 -2.18 -10.28 7.91
C VAL A 7 -1.31 -9.12 7.44
N TRP A 8 -1.22 -8.07 8.27
CA TRP A 8 -0.29 -6.97 8.01
C TRP A 8 1.13 -7.42 8.32
N VAL A 9 1.99 -7.39 7.30
CA VAL A 9 3.44 -7.51 7.50
C VAL A 9 4.00 -6.10 7.61
N ASP A 10 4.29 -5.68 8.84
CA ASP A 10 4.91 -4.38 9.11
C ASP A 10 6.34 -4.35 8.53
N PRO A 11 6.61 -3.54 7.49
CA PRO A 11 7.93 -3.48 6.88
C PRO A 11 9.01 -3.09 7.88
N ARG A 12 8.72 -2.28 8.91
CA ARG A 12 9.72 -1.90 9.92
C ARG A 12 10.17 -3.11 10.73
N LYS A 13 9.23 -3.98 11.13
CA LYS A 13 9.54 -5.20 11.86
C LYS A 13 10.31 -6.19 11.00
N MET A 14 9.91 -6.35 9.73
CA MET A 14 10.64 -7.17 8.76
C MET A 14 12.10 -6.68 8.62
N MET A 15 12.30 -5.38 8.43
CA MET A 15 13.61 -4.78 8.28
C MET A 15 14.45 -4.92 9.55
N GLN A 16 13.86 -4.80 10.73
CA GLN A 16 14.55 -5.05 12.00
C GLN A 16 15.00 -6.51 12.11
N ALA A 17 14.14 -7.47 11.76
CA ALA A 17 14.49 -8.89 11.78
C ALA A 17 15.65 -9.22 10.81
N ILE A 18 15.71 -8.56 9.65
CA ILE A 18 16.84 -8.70 8.70
C ILE A 18 18.14 -8.17 9.32
N ARG A 19 18.10 -7.03 10.04
CA ARG A 19 19.26 -6.49 10.77
C ARG A 19 19.71 -7.43 11.88
N ASP A 20 18.77 -7.96 12.65
CA ASP A 20 19.05 -8.88 13.77
C ASP A 20 19.70 -10.19 13.28
N ALA A 21 19.40 -10.59 12.03
CA ALA A 21 20.04 -11.71 11.36
C ALA A 21 21.44 -11.39 10.77
N GLY A 22 21.95 -10.16 10.94
CA GLY A 22 23.28 -9.73 10.50
C GLY A 22 23.36 -9.21 9.07
N PHE A 23 22.22 -8.96 8.41
CA PHE A 23 22.17 -8.42 7.06
C PHE A 23 21.88 -6.91 7.07
N THR A 24 22.33 -6.21 6.03
CA THR A 24 21.97 -4.81 5.79
C THR A 24 20.73 -4.76 4.92
N PRO A 25 19.56 -4.37 5.44
CA PRO A 25 18.37 -4.30 4.62
C PRO A 25 18.33 -3.02 3.79
N VAL A 26 17.68 -3.06 2.63
CA VAL A 26 17.58 -1.97 1.66
C VAL A 26 16.11 -1.51 1.59
N PRO A 27 15.71 -0.47 2.35
CA PRO A 27 14.30 -0.07 2.47
C PRO A 27 13.66 0.27 1.12
N GLU A 28 14.44 0.88 0.25
CA GLU A 28 14.08 1.28 -1.10
C GLU A 28 13.78 0.10 -2.04
N ASP A 29 14.12 -1.14 -1.66
CA ASP A 29 13.75 -2.35 -2.39
C ASP A 29 12.46 -3.01 -1.90
N VAL A 30 11.85 -2.49 -0.82
CA VAL A 30 10.59 -3.03 -0.31
C VAL A 30 9.44 -2.65 -1.24
N ARG A 31 8.94 -3.64 -1.97
CA ARG A 31 7.73 -3.52 -2.79
C ARG A 31 6.57 -4.28 -2.16
N MET A 32 5.38 -3.70 -2.25
CA MET A 32 4.18 -4.24 -1.65
C MET A 32 3.04 -4.24 -2.68
N THR A 33 2.21 -5.27 -2.61
CA THR A 33 0.92 -5.34 -3.29
C THR A 33 -0.15 -5.43 -2.22
N LEU A 34 -1.08 -4.47 -2.22
CA LEU A 34 -2.05 -4.27 -1.15
C LEU A 34 -3.45 -4.12 -1.73
N THR A 35 -4.43 -4.75 -1.10
CA THR A 35 -5.84 -4.60 -1.48
C THR A 35 -6.54 -3.70 -0.47
N GLY A 36 -7.35 -2.76 -0.94
CA GLY A 36 -8.05 -1.82 -0.06
C GLY A 36 -8.97 -0.86 -0.79
N ILE A 37 -9.61 0.01 -0.02
CA ILE A 37 -10.42 1.11 -0.54
C ILE A 37 -9.55 2.36 -0.56
N LEU A 38 -9.48 3.02 -1.73
CA LEU A 38 -8.74 4.26 -1.88
C LEU A 38 -9.63 5.46 -1.57
N GLU A 39 -9.20 6.30 -0.62
CA GLU A 39 -9.94 7.48 -0.17
C GLU A 39 -9.09 8.75 -0.32
N SER A 40 -9.74 9.86 -0.68
CA SER A 40 -9.12 11.19 -0.66
C SER A 40 -9.38 11.85 0.68
N ARG A 41 -8.34 12.23 1.41
CA ARG A 41 -8.40 12.92 2.71
C ARG A 41 -7.44 14.10 2.69
N ASP A 42 -7.95 15.31 2.89
CA ASP A 42 -7.16 16.56 2.91
C ASP A 42 -6.22 16.72 1.70
N GLY A 43 -6.68 16.29 0.52
CA GLY A 43 -5.91 16.36 -0.72
C GLY A 43 -4.83 15.28 -0.89
N ARG A 44 -4.79 14.27 0.00
CA ARG A 44 -3.91 13.10 -0.07
C ARG A 44 -4.71 11.83 -0.28
N TRP A 45 -4.08 10.84 -0.91
CA TRP A 45 -4.67 9.52 -1.07
C TRP A 45 -4.29 8.63 0.11
N VAL A 46 -5.27 7.90 0.63
CA VAL A 46 -5.10 6.94 1.72
C VAL A 46 -5.73 5.62 1.29
N LEU A 47 -4.95 4.55 1.33
CA LEU A 47 -5.45 3.20 1.12
C LEU A 47 -5.86 2.60 2.46
N LYS A 48 -7.16 2.37 2.64
CA LYS A 48 -7.71 1.63 3.76
C LYS A 48 -7.69 0.14 3.42
N LEU A 49 -6.85 -0.62 4.10
CA LEU A 49 -6.62 -2.02 3.79
C LEU A 49 -7.87 -2.88 4.05
N ASP A 50 -8.18 -3.76 3.10
CA ASP A 50 -9.33 -4.64 3.15
C ASP A 50 -9.09 -5.84 4.09
N ARG A 51 -10.17 -6.35 4.72
CA ARG A 51 -10.18 -7.57 5.54
C ARG A 51 -9.11 -7.68 6.64
N MET A 52 -8.65 -6.55 7.16
CA MET A 52 -7.71 -6.50 8.28
C MET A 52 -8.43 -6.69 9.62
N LYS A 53 -7.83 -7.46 10.55
CA LYS A 53 -8.37 -7.62 11.92
C LYS A 53 -8.41 -6.30 12.70
N THR A 54 -7.46 -5.42 12.43
CA THR A 54 -7.38 -4.05 12.92
C THR A 54 -7.41 -3.13 11.72
N LEU A 55 -8.12 -2.01 11.81
CA LEU A 55 -8.09 -1.01 10.74
C LEU A 55 -6.66 -0.56 10.50
N MET A 56 -6.19 -0.73 9.27
CA MET A 56 -4.87 -0.29 8.82
C MET A 56 -5.05 0.61 7.60
N GLU A 57 -4.36 1.74 7.63
CA GLU A 57 -4.41 2.75 6.58
C GLU A 57 -2.99 3.14 6.20
N LEU A 58 -2.76 3.33 4.91
CA LEU A 58 -1.47 3.77 4.40
C LEU A 58 -1.66 5.01 3.54
N PRO A 59 -0.90 6.08 3.81
CA PRO A 59 -0.75 7.16 2.86
C PRO A 59 -0.20 6.61 1.55
N CYS A 60 -0.84 6.98 0.44
CA CYS A 60 -0.37 6.72 -0.90
C CYS A 60 0.22 8.02 -1.44
N ASP A 61 1.53 8.02 -1.69
CA ASP A 61 2.20 9.10 -2.37
C ASP A 61 2.19 8.81 -3.88
N ASP A 62 1.69 9.77 -4.64
CA ASP A 62 1.76 9.73 -6.09
C ASP A 62 2.96 10.57 -6.50
N GLY A 63 4.12 9.92 -6.59
CA GLY A 63 5.38 10.57 -6.98
C GLY A 63 5.36 11.15 -8.41
N ARG A 64 4.25 11.02 -9.14
CA ARG A 64 4.10 11.47 -10.53
C ARG A 64 3.03 12.57 -10.60
N GLN A 65 3.49 13.82 -10.67
CA GLN A 65 2.60 14.98 -10.73
C GLN A 65 1.79 15.07 -12.04
N ASP A 66 2.21 14.36 -13.10
CA ASP A 66 1.56 14.36 -14.41
C ASP A 66 1.55 12.98 -15.07
N GLY A 67 0.47 12.66 -15.81
CA GLY A 67 0.31 11.44 -16.61
C GLY A 67 -0.96 10.63 -16.31
N PRO A 68 -1.22 9.51 -17.01
CA PRO A 68 -2.37 8.64 -16.77
C PRO A 68 -2.45 8.13 -15.32
N LEU A 69 -1.30 7.93 -14.68
CA LEU A 69 -1.23 7.45 -13.30
C LEU A 69 -1.61 8.53 -12.27
N ALA A 70 -1.44 9.82 -12.58
CA ALA A 70 -1.90 10.92 -11.72
C ALA A 70 -3.44 11.00 -11.60
N ARG A 71 -4.16 10.38 -12.55
CA ARG A 71 -5.63 10.30 -12.55
C ARG A 71 -6.14 8.99 -11.96
N ALA A 72 -5.33 7.93 -11.97
CA ALA A 72 -5.74 6.60 -11.53
C ALA A 72 -6.30 6.58 -10.10
N PRO A 73 -5.74 7.32 -9.11
CA PRO A 73 -6.37 7.42 -7.80
C PRO A 73 -7.78 8.02 -7.82
N LYS A 74 -8.00 9.08 -8.61
CA LYS A 74 -9.31 9.75 -8.74
C LYS A 74 -10.35 8.83 -9.38
N GLU A 75 -9.95 8.12 -10.43
CA GLU A 75 -10.81 7.19 -11.17
C GLU A 75 -11.22 5.97 -10.33
N ASN A 76 -10.45 5.67 -9.27
CA ASN A 76 -10.66 4.51 -8.40
C ASN A 76 -11.11 4.87 -6.97
N ALA A 77 -11.37 6.14 -6.70
CA ALA A 77 -11.79 6.58 -5.37
C ALA A 77 -13.07 5.86 -4.92
N GLY A 78 -13.07 5.36 -3.68
CA GLY A 78 -14.18 4.62 -3.08
C GLY A 78 -14.37 3.19 -3.58
N ARG A 79 -13.54 2.71 -4.52
CA ARG A 79 -13.57 1.33 -5.01
C ARG A 79 -12.56 0.46 -4.27
N VAL A 80 -12.84 -0.83 -4.18
CA VAL A 80 -11.83 -1.82 -3.76
C VAL A 80 -10.85 -2.03 -4.91
N VAL A 81 -9.57 -1.76 -4.66
CA VAL A 81 -8.48 -1.83 -5.63
C VAL A 81 -7.32 -2.63 -5.10
N GLU A 82 -6.51 -3.13 -6.03
CA GLU A 82 -5.15 -3.56 -5.75
C GLU A 82 -4.19 -2.41 -6.08
N VAL A 83 -3.35 -2.06 -5.12
CA VAL A 83 -2.30 -1.06 -5.26
C VAL A 83 -0.95 -1.75 -5.10
N ARG A 84 -0.11 -1.61 -6.13
CA ARG A 84 1.29 -1.99 -6.05
C ARG A 84 2.13 -0.75 -5.91
N GLY A 85 3.12 -0.81 -5.03
CA GLY A 85 4.01 0.32 -4.82
C GLY A 85 5.27 -0.02 -4.07
N ARG A 86 6.14 0.98 -3.97
CA ARG A 86 7.36 0.95 -3.19
C ARG A 86 7.08 1.56 -1.82
N TRP A 87 7.51 0.89 -0.76
CA TRP A 87 7.35 1.42 0.59
C TRP A 87 8.38 2.52 0.87
N ILE A 88 7.92 3.65 1.39
CA ILE A 88 8.76 4.76 1.84
C ILE A 88 8.87 4.67 3.36
N ALA A 89 10.09 4.52 3.88
CA ALA A 89 10.36 4.32 5.30
C ALA A 89 10.33 5.61 6.16
N GLU A 90 9.86 6.73 5.61
CA GLU A 90 9.79 8.02 6.28
C GLU A 90 8.54 8.13 7.19
N GLY A 91 8.69 8.75 8.35
CA GLY A 91 7.58 8.98 9.28
C GLY A 91 6.80 7.70 9.63
N PRO A 92 5.46 7.67 9.52
CA PRO A 92 4.67 6.45 9.77
C PRO A 92 4.80 5.38 8.67
N GLY A 93 5.46 5.69 7.56
CA GLY A 93 5.49 4.88 6.35
C GLY A 93 4.44 5.33 5.34
N ALA A 94 4.79 5.30 4.05
CA ALA A 94 3.89 5.59 2.95
C ALA A 94 4.13 4.59 1.80
N LEU A 95 3.21 4.54 0.86
CA LEU A 95 3.35 3.76 -0.37
C LEU A 95 3.48 4.70 -1.56
N GLU A 96 4.65 4.71 -2.20
CA GLU A 96 4.80 5.31 -3.52
C GLU A 96 4.10 4.42 -4.55
N VAL A 97 3.03 4.92 -5.15
CA VAL A 97 2.17 4.11 -6.03
C VAL A 97 2.87 3.86 -7.37
N GLU A 98 3.05 2.59 -7.72
CA GLU A 98 3.53 2.17 -9.04
C GLU A 98 2.36 1.89 -9.99
N THR A 99 1.33 1.16 -9.52
CA THR A 99 0.13 0.81 -10.28
C THR A 99 -1.10 0.68 -9.39
N ILE A 100 -2.28 0.99 -9.95
CA ILE A 100 -3.60 0.72 -9.37
C ILE A 100 -4.38 -0.11 -10.38
N SER A 101 -4.98 -1.21 -9.93
CA SER A 101 -5.84 -2.06 -10.74
C SER A 101 -7.09 -2.45 -9.96
N ASP A 102 -8.11 -2.94 -10.67
CA ASP A 102 -9.25 -3.56 -10.02
C ASP A 102 -8.75 -4.70 -9.13
N ALA A 103 -9.21 -4.73 -7.88
CA ALA A 103 -8.98 -5.88 -7.04
C ALA A 103 -9.68 -7.07 -7.70
N VAL A 104 -8.91 -8.06 -8.15
CA VAL A 104 -9.52 -9.28 -8.69
C VAL A 104 -10.29 -9.92 -7.55
N ALA A 105 -11.62 -9.89 -7.64
CA ALA A 105 -12.45 -10.80 -6.88
C ALA A 105 -12.13 -12.19 -7.42
N ASP A 106 -11.19 -12.90 -6.78
CA ASP A 106 -10.94 -14.31 -7.08
C ASP A 106 -12.31 -15.03 -7.08
N ARG A 107 -12.69 -15.53 -8.25
CA ARG A 107 -13.92 -16.29 -8.50
C ARG A 107 -13.85 -17.67 -7.87
#